data_AF-A0A258EBT6-F1
#
_entry.id   AF-A0A258EBT6-F1
#
_cell.length_a   1.000
_cell.length_b   1.000
_cell.length_c   1.000
_cell.angle_alpha   90.00
_cell.angle_beta   90.00
_cell.angle_gamma   90.00
#
_symmetry.space_group_name_H-M   'P 1'
#
loop_
_entity.id
_entity.type
_entity.pdbx_description
1 polymer ?
#
loop_
_entity_poly.entity_id
_entity_poly.type
_entity_poly.pdbx_seq_one_letter_code
_entity_poly.pdbx_strand_id
1 'polypeptide(L)'
;MAEADPGPFAGVAAVPEVAVADAAALDAQLRAATAPFVVRGLVSDWPLVRAARESGAAARAYLLERHRDILFTASVGLIGGDARLFYDAAMAMNFQTVRAKLPEIFAKIDAAE
;
A
#
# COMPACT_ATOMS: atom_id res chain seq x y z
N MET A 1 8.93 21.15 28.76
CA MET A 1 9.66 20.54 27.63
C MET A 1 8.84 19.32 27.24
N ALA A 2 8.01 19.41 26.21
CA ALA A 2 7.23 18.25 25.76
C ALA A 2 8.21 17.27 25.09
N GLU A 3 8.32 16.07 25.65
CA GLU A 3 9.10 14.98 25.07
C GLU A 3 8.49 14.63 23.71
N ALA A 4 9.30 14.67 22.65
CA ALA A 4 8.82 14.34 21.31
C ALA A 4 8.42 12.86 21.29
N ASP A 5 7.17 12.57 20.92
CA ASP A 5 6.71 11.20 20.72
C ASP A 5 7.60 10.54 19.66
N PRO A 6 8.37 9.48 20.01
CA PRO A 6 9.29 8.84 19.09
C PRO A 6 8.58 8.07 17.97
N GLY A 7 7.23 8.03 17.99
CA GLY A 7 6.39 7.48 16.94
C GLY A 7 6.23 5.97 17.06
N PRO A 8 5.29 5.39 16.29
CA PRO A 8 4.87 3.99 16.42
C PRO A 8 5.96 2.97 16.06
N PHE A 9 7.07 3.42 15.45
CA PHE A 9 8.19 2.57 15.03
C PHE A 9 9.44 2.73 15.90
N ALA A 10 9.34 3.47 17.00
CA ALA A 10 10.44 3.63 17.95
C ALA A 10 10.93 2.27 18.46
N GLY A 11 12.23 2.00 18.32
CA GLY A 11 12.84 0.73 18.77
C GLY A 11 12.60 -0.48 17.84
N VAL A 12 11.92 -0.29 16.70
CA VAL A 12 11.74 -1.35 15.70
C VAL A 12 12.96 -1.42 14.79
N ALA A 13 13.55 -2.60 14.65
CA ALA A 13 14.66 -2.83 13.73
C ALA A 13 14.21 -2.62 12.28
N ALA A 14 15.00 -1.90 11.49
CA ALA A 14 14.73 -1.72 10.06
C ALA A 14 14.80 -3.07 9.32
N VAL A 15 13.89 -3.26 8.37
CA VAL A 15 13.91 -4.45 7.51
C VAL A 15 15.09 -4.33 6.55
N PRO A 16 15.98 -5.34 6.45
CA PRO A 16 17.16 -5.27 5.59
C PRO A 16 16.76 -5.19 4.11
N GLU A 17 17.53 -4.42 3.36
CA GLU A 17 17.41 -4.30 1.90
C GLU A 17 18.49 -5.13 1.21
N VAL A 18 18.11 -5.84 0.14
CA VAL A 18 19.03 -6.66 -0.65
C VAL A 18 18.86 -6.37 -2.14
N ALA A 19 19.94 -6.62 -2.89
CA ALA A 19 19.92 -6.64 -4.34
C ALA A 19 20.03 -8.10 -4.82
N VAL A 20 19.27 -8.44 -5.85
CA VAL A 20 19.33 -9.76 -6.52
C VAL A 20 19.60 -9.52 -7.99
N ALA A 21 20.53 -10.29 -8.56
CA ALA A 21 20.93 -10.12 -9.97
C ALA A 21 19.90 -10.71 -10.94
N ASP A 22 19.28 -11.82 -10.57
CA ASP A 22 18.35 -12.57 -11.40
C ASP A 22 17.37 -13.41 -10.55
N ALA A 23 16.50 -14.15 -11.24
CA ALA A 23 15.50 -15.01 -10.61
C ALA A 23 16.12 -16.16 -9.79
N ALA A 24 17.28 -16.69 -10.17
CA ALA A 24 17.94 -17.77 -9.44
C ALA A 24 18.56 -17.25 -8.14
N ALA A 25 19.18 -16.06 -8.17
CA ALA A 25 19.67 -15.37 -6.99
C ALA A 25 18.53 -15.01 -6.02
N LEU A 26 17.39 -14.56 -6.56
CA LEU A 26 16.19 -14.31 -5.76
C LEU A 26 15.66 -15.59 -5.10
N ASP A 27 15.57 -16.69 -5.84
CA ASP A 27 15.11 -17.99 -5.34
C ASP A 27 16.02 -18.51 -4.20
N ALA A 28 17.33 -18.43 -4.39
CA ALA A 28 18.30 -18.81 -3.36
C ALA A 28 18.15 -17.94 -2.09
N GLN A 29 18.00 -16.63 -2.25
CA GLN A 29 17.77 -15.69 -1.14
C GLN A 29 16.48 -16.02 -0.38
N LEU A 30 15.39 -16.31 -1.10
CA LEU A 30 14.09 -16.66 -0.49
C LEU A 30 14.16 -17.96 0.30
N ARG A 31 14.87 -18.99 -0.20
CA ARG A 31 15.02 -20.28 0.51
C ARG A 31 15.85 -20.16 1.77
N ALA A 32 16.87 -19.29 1.78
CA ALA A 32 17.75 -19.09 2.92
C ALA A 32 17.19 -18.12 3.98
N ALA A 33 16.17 -17.33 3.62
CA ALA A 33 15.67 -16.26 4.48
C ALA A 33 14.99 -16.80 5.74
N THR A 34 15.49 -16.39 6.91
CA THR A 34 14.90 -16.64 8.22
C THR A 34 14.16 -15.41 8.80
N ALA A 35 14.24 -14.28 8.09
CA ALA A 35 13.61 -13.02 8.45
C ALA A 35 13.15 -12.26 7.19
N PRO A 36 12.18 -11.33 7.31
CA PRO A 36 11.76 -10.48 6.20
C PRO A 36 12.91 -9.62 5.65
N PHE A 37 12.88 -9.36 4.36
CA PHE A 37 13.79 -8.44 3.66
C PHE A 37 13.07 -7.74 2.50
N VAL A 38 13.65 -6.64 2.01
CA VAL A 38 13.15 -5.87 0.87
C VAL A 38 14.09 -6.05 -0.32
N VAL A 39 13.55 -6.41 -1.48
CA VAL A 39 14.30 -6.37 -2.75
C VAL A 39 13.97 -5.06 -3.46
N ARG A 40 14.94 -4.14 -3.54
CA ARG A 40 14.75 -2.88 -4.23
C ARG A 40 14.88 -3.08 -5.75
N GLY A 41 14.00 -2.41 -6.50
CA GLY A 41 14.13 -2.32 -7.96
C GLY A 41 13.70 -3.56 -8.76
N LEU A 42 13.27 -4.64 -8.10
CA LEU A 42 12.95 -5.94 -8.74
C LEU A 42 11.99 -5.82 -9.94
N VAL A 43 11.01 -4.93 -9.85
CA VAL A 43 9.96 -4.71 -10.85
C VAL A 43 9.96 -3.27 -11.38
N SER A 44 11.11 -2.59 -11.28
CA SER A 44 11.23 -1.17 -11.65
C SER A 44 10.95 -0.89 -13.12
N ASP A 45 11.08 -1.91 -13.96
CA ASP A 45 10.83 -1.90 -15.39
C ASP A 45 9.36 -2.15 -15.76
N TRP A 46 8.50 -2.55 -14.82
CA TRP A 46 7.09 -2.81 -15.11
C TRP A 46 6.38 -1.50 -15.53
N PRO A 47 5.54 -1.52 -16.59
CA PRO A 47 4.88 -0.30 -17.06
C PRO A 47 4.05 0.43 -16.00
N LEU A 48 3.34 -0.32 -15.14
CA LEU A 48 2.61 0.25 -14.00
C LEU A 48 3.55 0.97 -13.01
N VAL A 49 4.70 0.37 -12.71
CA VAL A 49 5.67 0.93 -11.76
C VAL A 49 6.30 2.19 -12.36
N ARG A 50 6.60 2.21 -13.66
CA ARG A 50 7.05 3.43 -14.35
C ARG A 50 6.01 4.54 -14.26
N ALA A 51 4.74 4.26 -14.55
CA ALA A 51 3.66 5.24 -14.41
C ALA A 51 3.52 5.76 -12.96
N ALA A 52 3.62 4.87 -11.97
CA ALA A 52 3.56 5.25 -10.56
C ALA A 52 4.75 6.12 -10.09
N ARG A 53 5.89 6.03 -10.76
CA ARG A 53 7.04 6.92 -10.49
C ARG A 53 6.83 8.33 -11.02
N GLU A 54 5.93 8.53 -11.99
CA GLU A 54 5.55 9.86 -12.47
C GLU A 54 4.60 10.54 -11.48
N SER A 55 3.54 9.83 -11.04
CA SER A 55 2.64 10.27 -9.98
C SER A 55 1.65 9.17 -9.56
N GLY A 56 0.96 9.35 -8.43
CA GLY A 56 -0.20 8.53 -8.06
C GLY A 56 -1.31 8.58 -9.11
N ALA A 57 -1.59 9.75 -9.68
CA ALA A 57 -2.59 9.92 -10.73
C ALA A 57 -2.24 9.14 -12.01
N ALA A 58 -0.97 9.15 -12.44
CA ALA A 58 -0.51 8.37 -13.59
C ALA A 58 -0.66 6.85 -13.38
N ALA A 59 -0.38 6.35 -12.17
CA ALA A 59 -0.66 4.95 -11.83
C ALA A 59 -2.15 4.61 -11.94
N ARG A 60 -3.02 5.46 -11.39
CA ARG A 60 -4.47 5.29 -11.44
C ARG A 60 -4.97 5.30 -12.88
N ALA A 61 -4.50 6.22 -13.72
CA ALA A 61 -4.83 6.27 -15.14
C ALA A 61 -4.42 4.99 -15.88
N TYR A 62 -3.18 4.52 -15.67
CA TYR A 62 -2.67 3.27 -16.26
C TYR A 62 -3.57 2.06 -15.94
N LEU A 63 -4.03 1.96 -14.69
CA LEU A 63 -4.94 0.90 -14.23
C LEU A 63 -6.34 1.04 -14.85
N LEU A 64 -6.88 2.25 -14.94
CA LEU A 64 -8.19 2.51 -15.55
C LEU A 64 -8.22 2.20 -17.05
N GLU A 65 -7.13 2.38 -17.79
CA GLU A 65 -7.08 1.98 -19.19
C GLU A 65 -7.22 0.46 -19.40
N ARG A 66 -6.88 -0.35 -18.38
CA ARG A 66 -6.76 -1.81 -18.48
C ARG A 66 -7.75 -2.55 -17.59
N HIS A 67 -8.60 -1.83 -16.84
CA HIS A 67 -9.52 -2.44 -15.89
C HIS A 67 -10.69 -3.15 -16.58
N ARG A 68 -11.30 -4.08 -15.85
CA ARG A 68 -12.64 -4.58 -16.16
C ARG A 68 -13.65 -3.73 -15.40
N ASP A 69 -14.74 -3.38 -16.06
CA ASP A 69 -15.82 -2.59 -15.45
C ASP A 69 -16.69 -3.48 -14.54
N ILE A 70 -16.15 -3.81 -13.36
CA ILE A 70 -16.78 -4.66 -12.35
C ILE A 70 -16.77 -3.98 -10.98
N LEU A 71 -17.66 -4.42 -10.10
CA LEU A 71 -17.71 -3.95 -8.71
C LEU A 71 -16.63 -4.64 -7.87
N PHE A 72 -15.80 -3.83 -7.22
CA PHE A 72 -14.85 -4.25 -6.20
C PHE A 72 -15.45 -4.07 -4.81
N THR A 73 -15.13 -4.97 -3.90
CA THR A 73 -15.37 -4.79 -2.47
C THR A 73 -14.22 -3.98 -1.88
N ALA A 74 -14.52 -2.82 -1.30
CA ALA A 74 -13.53 -1.94 -0.69
C ALA A 74 -13.92 -1.58 0.75
N SER A 75 -12.92 -1.41 1.61
CA SER A 75 -13.12 -0.89 2.97
C SER A 75 -12.70 0.58 3.01
N VAL A 76 -13.59 1.45 3.49
CA VAL A 76 -13.37 2.89 3.54
C VAL A 76 -13.49 3.35 4.99
N GLY A 77 -12.43 3.95 5.53
CA GLY A 77 -12.43 4.53 6.87
C GLY A 77 -13.44 5.69 6.98
N LEU A 78 -14.03 5.86 8.16
CA LEU A 78 -14.93 6.98 8.44
C LEU A 78 -14.13 8.25 8.78
N ILE A 79 -14.64 9.41 8.36
CA ILE A 79 -14.05 10.72 8.65
C ILE A 79 -14.02 10.93 10.17
N GLY A 80 -12.85 11.28 10.72
CA GLY A 80 -12.65 11.44 12.16
C GLY A 80 -12.43 10.14 12.93
N GLY A 81 -12.39 8.99 12.25
CA GLY A 81 -11.92 7.73 12.82
C GLY A 81 -10.41 7.71 13.05
N ASP A 82 -9.95 6.78 13.87
CA ASP A 82 -8.52 6.48 14.04
C ASP A 82 -7.88 6.13 12.69
N ALA A 83 -6.57 6.36 12.54
CA ALA A 83 -5.79 6.04 11.34
C ALA A 83 -5.84 4.55 10.96
N ARG A 84 -6.30 3.70 11.87
CA ARG A 84 -6.42 2.25 11.71
C ARG A 84 -7.88 1.84 11.49
N LEU A 85 -8.14 1.05 10.45
CA LEU A 85 -9.44 0.39 10.27
C LEU A 85 -9.65 -0.68 11.35
N PHE A 86 -10.51 -0.40 12.32
CA PHE A 86 -10.77 -1.25 13.48
C PHE A 86 -12.09 -0.89 14.16
N TYR A 87 -12.25 -1.29 15.42
CA TYR A 87 -13.28 -0.80 16.32
C TYR A 87 -12.93 0.57 16.89
N ASP A 88 -13.93 1.43 17.07
CA ASP A 88 -13.83 2.66 17.86
C ASP A 88 -13.98 2.37 19.37
N ALA A 89 -13.97 3.44 20.18
CA ALA A 89 -14.12 3.33 21.64
C ALA A 89 -15.47 2.74 22.10
N ALA A 90 -16.49 2.78 21.23
CA ALA A 90 -17.82 2.20 21.48
C ALA A 90 -17.94 0.76 20.94
N MET A 91 -16.83 0.15 20.50
CA MET A 91 -16.79 -1.17 19.86
C MET A 91 -17.58 -1.24 18.53
N ALA A 92 -17.83 -0.10 17.89
CA ALA A 92 -18.40 -0.05 16.55
C ALA A 92 -17.28 -0.01 15.50
N MET A 93 -17.54 -0.54 14.31
CA MET A 93 -16.55 -0.50 13.22
C MET A 93 -16.35 0.96 12.76
N ASN A 94 -15.10 1.43 12.73
CA ASN A 94 -14.75 2.77 12.27
C ASN A 94 -14.59 2.87 10.74
N PHE A 95 -15.10 1.87 10.01
CA PHE A 95 -15.02 1.77 8.56
C PHE A 95 -16.28 1.11 8.00
N GLN A 96 -16.54 1.37 6.73
CA GLN A 96 -17.63 0.74 5.99
C GLN A 96 -17.08 -0.10 4.85
N THR A 97 -17.72 -1.24 4.61
CA THR A 97 -17.48 -2.06 3.41
C THR A 97 -18.45 -1.61 2.32
N VAL A 98 -17.89 -1.15 1.20
CA VAL A 98 -18.66 -0.69 0.04
C VAL A 98 -18.38 -1.57 -1.17
N ARG A 99 -19.33 -1.59 -2.12
CA ARG A 99 -19.11 -2.12 -3.45
C ARG A 99 -19.14 -0.96 -4.44
N ALA A 100 -18.03 -0.75 -5.14
CA ALA A 100 -17.88 0.37 -6.07
C ALA A 100 -17.04 -0.03 -7.27
N LYS A 101 -17.19 0.70 -8.37
CA LYS A 101 -16.35 0.51 -9.56
C LYS A 101 -14.99 1.17 -9.35
N LEU A 102 -13.97 0.67 -10.04
CA LEU A 102 -12.60 1.19 -9.91
C LEU A 102 -12.47 2.71 -10.16
N PRO A 103 -13.14 3.31 -11.17
CA PRO A 103 -13.12 4.77 -11.35
C PRO A 103 -13.69 5.55 -10.15
N GLU A 104 -14.76 5.04 -9.53
CA GLU A 104 -15.38 5.68 -8.37
C GLU A 104 -14.48 5.61 -7.13
N ILE A 105 -13.80 4.48 -6.95
CA ILE A 105 -12.82 4.29 -5.87
C ILE A 105 -11.66 5.26 -6.05
N PHE A 106 -11.11 5.37 -7.26
CA PHE A 106 -10.00 6.28 -7.53
C PHE A 106 -10.37 7.75 -7.39
N ALA A 107 -11.55 8.16 -7.84
CA ALA A 107 -12.05 9.51 -7.63
C ALA A 107 -12.13 9.89 -6.15
N LYS A 108 -12.46 8.94 -5.27
CA LYS A 108 -12.44 9.16 -3.81
C LYS A 108 -11.03 9.30 -3.23
N ILE A 109 -10.06 8.55 -3.76
CA ILE A 109 -8.65 8.67 -3.36
C ILE A 109 -8.10 10.03 -3.82
N ASP A 110 -8.37 10.42 -5.07
CA ASP A 110 -7.96 11.72 -5.62
C ASP A 110 -8.51 12.89 -4.79
N ALA A 111 -9.73 12.79 -4.28
CA ALA A 111 -10.35 13.83 -3.45
C ALA A 111 -9.79 13.93 -2.02
N ALA A 112 -8.98 12.95 -1.60
CA ALA A 112 -8.39 12.87 -0.26
C ALA A 112 -6.87 13.16 -0.22
N GLU A 113 -6.23 13.30 -1.39
CA GLU A 113 -4.84 13.79 -1.55
C GLU A 113 -4.78 15.33 -1.42
#